data_AF-A0A060CHE1-F1
#
_entry.id   AF-A0A060CHE1-F1
#
_cell.length_a   1.000
_cell.length_b   1.000
_cell.length_c   1.000
_cell.angle_alpha   90.00
_cell.angle_beta   90.00
_cell.angle_gamma   90.00
#
_symmetry.space_group_name_H-M   'P 1'
#
loop_
_entity.id
_entity.type
_entity.pdbx_description
1 polymer ?
#
loop_
_entity_poly.entity_id
_entity_poly.type
_entity_poly.pdbx_seq_one_letter_code
_entity_poly.pdbx_strand_id
1 'polypeptide(L)'
;LYPTSDGFTDWSGTSFSVFESEDLTQWTNKGTILDLASAQVKWTIGGAWAPCIAEKEGMFYFYFTGKMADGRSGIGVAYADSISF
;
A
#
# COMPACT_ATOMS: atom_id res chain seq x y z
N LEU A 1 -1.90 6.46 8.54
CA LEU A 1 -0.82 6.84 7.60
C LEU A 1 -0.45 5.63 6.75
N TYR A 2 -0.36 5.84 5.45
CA TYR A 2 -0.02 4.81 4.46
C TYR A 2 1.21 5.25 3.67
N PRO A 3 2.43 4.93 4.14
CA PRO A 3 3.66 5.37 3.48
C PRO A 3 4.15 4.35 2.43
N THR A 4 5.05 4.81 1.56
CA THR A 4 6.01 3.91 0.92
C THR A 4 6.91 3.30 1.99
N SER A 5 7.13 1.99 1.94
CA SER A 5 8.16 1.33 2.75
C SER A 5 9.54 1.66 2.16
N ASP A 6 10.20 2.69 2.68
CA ASP A 6 11.52 3.15 2.23
C ASP A 6 12.69 2.39 2.90
N GLY A 7 13.93 2.64 2.48
CA GLY A 7 15.14 1.99 3.00
C GLY A 7 15.64 0.81 2.15
N PHE A 8 15.03 0.60 0.98
CA PHE A 8 15.44 -0.40 0.00
C PHE A 8 16.12 0.28 -1.18
N THR A 9 17.18 -0.33 -1.73
CA THR A 9 17.85 0.17 -2.95
C THR A 9 16.83 0.40 -4.06
N ASP A 10 16.93 1.55 -4.74
CA ASP A 10 16.02 1.97 -5.82
C ASP A 10 14.53 1.96 -5.44
N TRP A 11 14.22 2.17 -4.15
CA TRP A 11 12.87 2.08 -3.60
C TRP A 11 12.20 0.72 -3.89
N SER A 12 12.96 -0.38 -3.94
CA SER A 12 12.46 -1.70 -4.35
C SER A 12 11.47 -2.39 -3.40
N GLY A 13 10.96 -1.70 -2.38
CA GLY A 13 9.94 -2.22 -1.46
C GLY A 13 8.70 -2.77 -2.18
N THR A 14 8.15 -3.86 -1.64
CA THR A 14 7.04 -4.59 -2.27
C THR A 14 5.73 -4.45 -1.52
N SER A 15 5.74 -3.96 -0.30
CA SER A 15 4.57 -3.96 0.57
C SER A 15 4.24 -2.60 1.16
N PHE A 16 2.96 -2.42 1.46
CA PHE A 16 2.42 -1.24 2.15
C PHE A 16 2.05 -1.62 3.59
N SER A 17 2.55 -0.84 4.55
CA SER A 17 2.14 -0.93 5.95
C SER A 17 1.16 0.20 6.30
N VAL A 18 0.36 0.02 7.35
CA VAL A 18 -0.47 1.08 7.91
C VAL A 18 -0.04 1.45 9.32
N PHE A 19 0.02 2.75 9.58
CA PHE A 19 0.28 3.30 10.91
C PHE A 19 -0.95 4.06 11.40
N GLU A 20 -1.30 3.87 12.66
CA GLU A 20 -2.47 4.48 13.30
C GLU A 20 -2.03 5.35 14.47
N SER A 21 -2.74 6.46 14.68
CA SER A 21 -2.51 7.38 15.79
C SER A 21 -3.81 8.07 16.17
N GLU A 22 -4.09 8.14 17.46
CA GLU A 22 -5.23 8.86 18.02
C GLU A 22 -4.90 10.35 18.26
N ASP A 23 -3.62 10.69 18.46
CA ASP A 23 -3.15 12.02 18.87
C ASP A 23 -2.21 12.70 17.86
N LEU A 24 -1.92 12.02 16.74
CA LEU A 24 -1.00 12.43 15.67
C LEU A 24 0.48 12.58 16.09
N THR A 25 0.83 12.21 17.33
CA THR A 25 2.19 12.25 17.86
C THR A 25 2.77 10.85 18.06
N GLN A 26 1.99 9.94 18.63
CA GLN A 26 2.37 8.55 18.87
C GLN A 26 1.73 7.67 17.80
N TRP A 27 2.56 6.96 17.04
CA TRP A 27 2.11 6.15 15.91
C TRP A 27 2.40 4.67 16.17
N THR A 28 1.38 3.84 16.01
CA THR A 28 1.48 2.38 16.10
C THR A 28 1.52 1.78 14.71
N ASN A 29 2.50 0.94 14.42
CA ASN A 29 2.52 0.13 13.21
C ASN A 29 1.49 -1.00 13.35
N LYS A 30 0.49 -1.02 12.47
CA LYS A 30 -0.59 -2.01 12.46
C LYS A 30 -0.33 -3.16 11.47
N GLY A 31 0.84 -3.17 10.82
CA GLY A 31 1.28 -4.24 9.94
C GLY A 31 1.03 -3.97 8.46
N THR A 32 1.33 -4.99 7.65
CA THR A 32 1.26 -4.97 6.18
C THR A 32 -0.17 -5.19 5.69
N ILE A 33 -0.70 -4.26 4.90
CA ILE A 33 -2.04 -4.33 4.31
C ILE A 33 -2.08 -4.89 2.88
N LEU A 34 -0.97 -4.80 2.15
CA LEU A 34 -0.87 -5.25 0.76
C LEU A 34 0.58 -5.55 0.39
N ASP A 35 0.84 -6.72 -0.19
CA ASP A 35 2.15 -7.10 -0.75
C ASP A 35 2.05 -7.37 -2.26
N LEU A 36 2.73 -6.52 -3.03
CA LEU A 36 2.79 -6.54 -4.50
C LEU A 36 3.68 -7.64 -5.08
N ALA A 37 4.52 -8.27 -4.26
CA ALA A 37 5.28 -9.47 -4.65
C ALA A 37 4.54 -10.78 -4.33
N SER A 38 3.35 -10.68 -3.71
CA SER A 38 2.53 -11.83 -3.35
C SER A 38 1.44 -12.13 -4.39
N ALA A 39 0.69 -13.22 -4.16
CA ALA A 39 -0.47 -13.58 -4.98
C ALA A 39 -1.66 -12.60 -4.86
N GLN A 40 -1.62 -11.63 -3.93
CA GLN A 40 -2.67 -10.62 -3.75
C GLN A 40 -2.81 -9.71 -4.98
N VAL A 41 -1.70 -9.41 -5.67
CA VAL A 41 -1.69 -8.53 -6.86
C VAL A 41 -0.90 -9.19 -7.99
N LYS A 42 -1.61 -9.85 -8.90
CA LYS A 42 -1.00 -10.74 -9.92
C LYS A 42 -0.25 -10.02 -11.04
N TRP A 43 -0.45 -8.72 -11.21
CA TRP A 43 0.11 -7.97 -12.35
C TRP A 43 1.42 -7.24 -11.99
N THR A 44 1.81 -7.21 -10.71
CA THR A 44 2.99 -6.52 -10.21
C THR A 44 4.12 -7.49 -9.85
N ILE A 45 5.34 -6.97 -9.84
CA ILE A 45 6.53 -7.62 -9.29
C ILE A 45 7.13 -6.86 -8.09
N GLY A 46 6.45 -5.82 -7.60
CA GLY A 46 6.95 -4.91 -6.57
C GLY A 46 6.74 -3.43 -6.91
N GLY A 47 7.60 -2.55 -6.41
CA GLY A 47 7.54 -1.10 -6.66
C GLY A 47 6.34 -0.44 -5.97
N ALA A 48 6.11 -0.80 -4.71
CA ALA A 48 4.99 -0.36 -3.89
C ALA A 48 5.18 1.08 -3.42
N TRP A 49 4.76 2.05 -4.23
CA TRP A 49 5.02 3.48 -3.98
C TRP A 49 3.76 4.34 -3.82
N ALA A 50 3.93 5.36 -2.98
CA ALA A 50 3.12 6.58 -2.88
C ALA A 50 1.61 6.34 -2.98
N PRO A 51 1.01 5.60 -2.05
CA PRO A 51 -0.39 5.27 -2.13
C PRO A 51 -1.29 6.44 -1.72
N CYS A 52 -2.56 6.35 -2.05
CA CYS A 52 -3.61 7.18 -1.46
C CYS A 52 -4.85 6.32 -1.13
N ILE A 53 -5.69 6.81 -0.23
CA ILE A 53 -6.91 6.13 0.18
C ILE A 53 -8.11 7.07 0.06
N ALA A 54 -9.25 6.53 -0.37
CA ALA A 54 -10.53 7.22 -0.38
C ALA A 54 -11.61 6.34 0.23
N GLU A 55 -12.55 6.95 0.95
CA GLU A 55 -13.72 6.27 1.49
C GLU A 55 -14.97 6.65 0.69
N LYS A 56 -15.80 5.67 0.36
CA LYS A 56 -17.10 5.88 -0.25
C LYS A 56 -18.08 4.81 0.22
N GLU A 57 -19.22 5.22 0.76
CA GLU A 57 -20.32 4.32 1.16
C GLU A 57 -19.87 3.20 2.14
N GLY A 58 -18.97 3.54 3.08
CA GLY A 58 -18.43 2.59 4.05
C GLY A 58 -17.37 1.63 3.49
N MET A 59 -16.98 1.79 2.23
CA MET A 59 -15.90 1.05 1.59
C MET A 59 -14.66 1.92 1.44
N PHE A 60 -13.50 1.33 1.70
CA PHE A 60 -12.19 1.96 1.55
C PHE A 60 -11.55 1.51 0.25
N TYR A 61 -11.02 2.45 -0.53
CA TYR A 61 -10.36 2.23 -1.80
C TYR A 61 -8.91 2.69 -1.69
N PHE A 62 -7.99 1.74 -1.69
CA PHE A 62 -6.56 1.96 -1.59
C PHE A 62 -5.93 1.95 -2.99
N TYR A 63 -5.53 3.12 -3.46
CA TYR A 63 -4.87 3.30 -4.74
C TYR A 63 -3.36 3.26 -4.55
N PHE A 64 -2.67 2.52 -5.41
CA PHE A 64 -1.24 2.31 -5.30
C PHE A 64 -0.58 2.21 -6.67
N THR A 65 0.71 2.53 -6.75
CA THR A 65 1.52 2.20 -7.92
C THR A 65 2.18 0.83 -7.77
N GLY A 66 2.38 0.14 -8.88
CA GLY A 66 3.16 -1.09 -8.92
C GLY A 66 3.95 -1.25 -10.22
N LYS A 67 5.09 -1.92 -10.15
CA LYS A 67 5.98 -2.22 -11.27
C LYS A 67 5.55 -3.52 -11.95
N MET A 68 5.45 -3.50 -13.27
CA MET A 68 5.17 -4.67 -14.11
C MET A 68 6.49 -5.35 -14.54
N ALA A 69 6.41 -6.62 -14.92
CA ALA A 69 7.56 -7.40 -15.38
C ALA A 69 8.24 -6.83 -16.64
N ASP A 70 7.51 -6.06 -17.45
CA ASP A 70 8.04 -5.37 -18.63
C ASP A 70 8.71 -4.03 -18.33
N GLY A 71 8.86 -3.68 -17.05
CA GLY A 71 9.51 -2.46 -16.60
C GLY A 71 8.62 -1.22 -16.57
N ARG A 72 7.35 -1.30 -16.97
CA ARG A 72 6.40 -0.19 -16.82
C ARG A 72 5.82 -0.13 -15.41
N SER A 73 5.30 1.03 -15.02
CA SER A 73 4.51 1.19 -13.79
C SER A 73 3.05 1.42 -14.14
N GLY A 74 2.15 0.90 -13.29
CA GLY A 74 0.71 1.13 -13.38
C GLY A 74 0.13 1.51 -12.03
N ILE A 75 -1.13 1.97 -12.05
CA ILE A 75 -1.90 2.26 -10.83
C ILE A 75 -2.97 1.18 -10.68
N GLY A 76 -3.02 0.57 -9.49
CA GLY A 76 -4.06 -0.37 -9.08
C GLY A 76 -4.95 0.21 -7.99
N VAL A 77 -6.06 -0.48 -7.74
CA VAL A 77 -6.94 -0.22 -6.60
C VAL A 77 -7.23 -1.54 -5.88
N ALA A 78 -7.09 -1.55 -4.56
CA ALA A 78 -7.61 -2.57 -3.66
C ALA A 78 -8.76 -1.97 -2.84
N TYR A 79 -9.66 -2.81 -2.32
CA TYR A 79 -10.76 -2.34 -1.50
C TYR A 79 -10.97 -3.20 -0.25
N ALA A 80 -11.51 -2.59 0.80
CA ALA A 80 -11.82 -3.23 2.08
C ALA A 80 -13.05 -2.58 2.73
N ASP A 81 -13.71 -3.31 3.62
CA ASP A 81 -14.80 -2.84 4.49
C ASP A 81 -14.30 -2.24 5.82
N SER A 82 -12.99 -2.34 6.08
CA SER A 82 -12.31 -1.71 7.21
C SER A 82 -10.98 -1.07 6.78
N ILE A 83 -10.60 0.00 7.48
CA ILE A 83 -9.36 0.76 7.25
C ILE A 83 -8.16 0.22 8.06
N SER A 84 -8.42 -0.73 8.95
CA SER A 84 -7.48 -1.39 9.87
C SER A 84 -7.90 -2.86 10.15
N PHE A 85 -6.95 -3.64 10.68
CA PHE A 85 -7.15 -5.05 11.10
C PHE A 85 -7.91 -5.16 12.42
#